data_AF-W4UYW7-F1
#
_entry.id   AF-W4UYW7-F1
#
_cell.length_a   1.000
_cell.length_b   1.000
_cell.length_c   1.000
_cell.angle_alpha   90.00
_cell.angle_beta   90.00
_cell.angle_gamma   90.00
#
_symmetry.space_group_name_H-M   'P 1'
#
loop_
_entity.id
_entity.type
_entity.pdbx_description
1 polymer ?
#
loop_
_entity_poly.entity_id
_entity_poly.type
_entity_poly.pdbx_seq_one_letter_code
_entity_poly.pdbx_strand_id
1 'polypeptide(L)' 'MEILEHHKPEFVFLENVPNLKTHDGGKTYEIIHTTLETLYDVREDIISPHYFGIPHIVLVFILLED' A
#
# COMPACT_ATOMS: atom_id res chain seq x y z
N MET A 1 -10.31 -0.17 8.40
CA MET A 1 -9.97 -1.27 9.33
C MET A 1 -11.07 -2.31 9.40
N GLU A 2 -12.33 -1.91 9.53
CA GLU A 2 -13.51 -2.81 9.57
C GLU A 2 -13.46 -4.03 8.64
N ILE A 3 -13.15 -3.86 7.35
CA ILE A 3 -13.09 -4.96 6.38
C ILE A 3 -11.97 -5.96 6.73
N LEU A 4 -10.79 -5.45 7.10
CA LEU A 4 -9.62 -6.27 7.45
C LEU A 4 -9.86 -7.02 8.76
N GLU A 5 -10.42 -6.33 9.76
CA GLU A 5 -10.73 -6.93 11.08
C GLU A 5 -11.82 -8.00 10.98
N HIS A 6 -12.79 -7.81 10.08
CA HIS A 6 -13.87 -8.77 9.86
C HIS A 6 -13.39 -10.02 9.10
N HIS A 7 -12.69 -9.83 7.99
CA HIS A 7 -12.35 -10.94 7.09
C HIS A 7 -11.02 -11.62 7.42
N LYS A 8 -10.08 -10.91 8.05
CA LYS A 8 -8.74 -11.39 8.42
C LYS A 8 -8.07 -12.21 7.31
N PRO A 9 -7.93 -11.65 6.10
CA PRO A 9 -7.21 -12.34 5.03
C PRO A 9 -5.74 -12.53 5.41
N GLU A 10 -5.14 -13.62 4.93
CA GLU A 10 -3.70 -13.91 5.09
C GLU A 10 -2.83 -12.88 4.35
N PHE A 11 -3.31 -12.37 3.22
CA PHE A 11 -2.62 -11.35 2.43
C PHE A 11 -3.56 -10.26 1.92
N VAL A 12 -3.08 -9.01 1.90
CA VAL A 12 -3.79 -7.87 1.30
C VAL A 12 -2.85 -7.10 0.38
N PHE A 13 -3.35 -6.73 -0.79
CA PHE A 13 -2.68 -5.81 -1.71
C PHE A 13 -3.45 -4.49 -1.77
N LEU A 14 -2.76 -3.39 -1.48
CA LEU A 14 -3.30 -2.04 -1.65
C LEU A 14 -2.48 -1.30 -2.72
N GLU A 15 -3.15 -0.92 -3.79
CA GLU A 15 -2.56 -0.13 -4.88
C GLU A 15 -2.78 1.36 -4.63
N ASN A 16 -1.78 2.18 -4.96
CA ASN A 16 -1.81 3.61 -4.79
C ASN A 16 -0.96 4.38 -5.81
N VAL A 17 -1.13 5.70 -5.84
CA VAL A 17 -0.34 6.59 -6.69
C VAL A 17 1.06 6.87 -6.11
N PRO A 18 2.08 7.16 -6.95
CA PRO A 18 3.48 7.39 -6.52
C PRO A 18 3.63 8.51 -5.49
N ASN A 19 2.77 9.52 -5.59
CA ASN A 19 2.85 10.72 -4.76
C ASN A 19 2.28 10.50 -3.35
N LEU A 20 1.75 9.31 -3.02
CA LEU A 20 1.20 9.02 -1.69
C LEU A 20 2.21 9.31 -0.58
N LYS A 21 3.48 8.91 -0.76
CA LYS A 21 4.56 9.09 0.23
C LYS A 21 4.86 10.54 0.55
N THR A 22 4.60 11.45 -0.38
CA THR A 22 4.84 12.90 -0.21
C THR A 22 3.56 13.69 0.04
N HIS A 23 2.40 13.05 -0.05
CA HIS A 23 1.11 13.71 0.13
C HIS A 23 0.98 14.26 1.56
N ASP A 24 0.49 15.49 1.68
CA ASP A 24 0.36 16.20 2.96
C ASP A 24 1.66 16.20 3.79
N GLY A 25 2.81 16.36 3.11
CA GLY A 25 4.12 16.33 3.76
C GLY A 25 4.50 14.97 4.35
N GLY A 26 3.90 13.88 3.86
CA GLY A 26 4.14 12.51 4.30
C GLY A 26 3.18 12.01 5.39
N LYS A 27 2.37 12.90 5.98
CA LYS A 27 1.45 12.54 7.07
C LYS A 27 0.42 11.49 6.68
N THR A 28 -0.11 11.60 5.46
CA THR A 28 -1.12 10.64 4.98
C THR A 28 -0.56 9.23 4.93
N TYR A 29 0.64 9.08 4.36
CA TYR A 29 1.32 7.79 4.29
C TYR A 29 1.66 7.26 5.69
N GLU A 30 2.19 8.11 6.58
CA GLU A 30 2.52 7.73 7.96
C GLU A 30 1.29 7.19 8.71
N ILE A 31 0.14 7.87 8.61
CA ILE A 31 -1.11 7.41 9.23
C ILE A 31 -1.55 6.06 8.65
N ILE A 32 -1.51 5.89 7.33
CA ILE A 32 -1.88 4.62 6.68
C ILE A 32 -0.96 3.49 7.16
N HIS A 33 0.36 3.70 7.10
CA HIS A 33 1.35 2.69 7.46
C HIS A 33 1.21 2.27 8.92
N THR A 34 1.24 3.23 9.85
CA THR A 34 1.14 2.96 11.29
C THR A 34 -0.18 2.31 11.67
N THR A 35 -1.27 2.64 10.97
CA THR A 35 -2.57 1.99 11.18
C THR A 35 -2.55 0.54 10.71
N LEU A 36 -1.98 0.25 9.54
CA LEU A 36 -1.90 -1.11 8.99
C LEU A 36 -0.93 -2.00 9.78
N GLU A 37 0.17 -1.45 10.30
CA GLU A 37 1.14 -2.15 11.17
C GLU A 37 0.51 -2.65 12.48
N THR A 38 -0.64 -2.13 12.89
CA THR A 38 -1.36 -2.65 14.06
C THR A 38 -2.02 -4.00 13.81
N LEU A 39 -2.23 -4.38 12.55
CA LEU A 39 -2.91 -5.60 12.15
C LEU A 39 -2.05 -6.57 11.36
N TYR A 40 -1.03 -6.10 10.64
CA TYR A 40 -0.25 -6.90 9.68
C TYR A 40 1.22 -6.45 9.62
N ASP A 41 2.12 -7.33 9.18
CA ASP A 41 3.44 -6.92 8.67
C ASP A 41 3.24 -6.15 7.36
N VAL A 42 3.70 -4.90 7.34
CA VAL A 42 3.52 -3.99 6.20
C VAL A 42 4.80 -3.97 5.38
N ARG A 43 4.70 -4.38 4.11
CA ARG A 43 5.76 -4.21 3.11
C ARG A 43 5.26 -3.34 1.98
N GLU A 44 6.17 -2.59 1.37
CA GLU A 44 5.83 -1.73 0.25
C GLU A 44 6.88 -1.78 -0.85
N ASP A 45 6.41 -1.64 -2.09
CA ASP A 45 7.28 -1.53 -3.25
C ASP A 45 6.66 -0.62 -4.33
N ILE A 46 7.52 -0.05 -5.18
CA ILE A 46 7.11 0.79 -6.31
C ILE A 46 7.26 -0.05 -7.57
N ILE A 47 6.13 -0.46 -8.15
CA ILE A 47 6.10 -1.27 -9.36
C ILE A 47 5.63 -0.41 -10.53
N SER A 48 6.52 -0.22 -11.50
CA SER A 48 6.21 0.49 -12.74
C SER A 48 5.66 -0.48 -13.80
N PRO A 49 4.44 -0.25 -14.35
CA PRO A 49 3.90 -1.04 -15.45
C PRO A 49 4.80 -1.07 -16.71
N HIS A 50 5.68 -0.09 -16.85
CA HIS A 50 6.68 -0.03 -17.92
C HIS A 50 7.60 -1.25 -17.93
N TYR A 51 7.91 -1.85 -16.77
CA TYR A 51 8.69 -3.09 -16.70
C TYR A 51 7.99 -4.27 -17.37
N PHE A 52 6.68 -4.17 -17.59
CA PHE A 52 5.85 -5.17 -18.27
C PHE A 52 5.46 -4.75 -19.69
N GLY A 53 6.06 -3.68 -20.22
CA GLY A 53 5.75 -3.16 -21.57
C GLY A 53 4.40 -2.46 -21.68
N ILE A 54 3.77 -2.11 -20.56
CA ILE A 54 2.47 -1.42 -20.52
C ILE A 54 2.71 0.08 -20.34
N PRO A 55 2.23 0.95 -21.26
CA PRO A 55 2.38 2.40 -21.14
C PRO A 55 1.33 2.95 -20.16
N HIS A 56 1.57 2.77 -18.87
CA HIS A 56 0.70 3.22 -17.78
C HIS A 56 1.53 3.86 -16.66
N ILE A 57 0.89 4.67 -15.80
CA ILE A 57 1.57 5.39 -14.72
C ILE A 57 2.11 4.43 -13.66
N VAL A 58 3.20 4.83 -12.99
CA VAL A 58 3.81 4.08 -11.88
C VAL A 58 2.80 3.97 -10.73
N LEU A 59 2.76 2.82 -10.04
CA LEU A 59 1.92 2.59 -8.87
C LEU A 59 2.77 2.15 -7.68
N VAL A 60 2.29 2.44 -6.48
CA VAL A 60 2.83 1.95 -5.20
C VAL A 60 1.93 0.81 -4.75
N PHE A 61 2.55 -0.31 -4.36
CA PHE A 61 1.84 -1.43 -3.78
C PHE A 61 2.25 -1.59 -2.32
N ILE A 62 1.27 -1.76 -1.45
CA ILE A 62 1.45 -2.13 -0.05
C ILE A 62 0.94 -3.57 0.08
N LEU A 63 1.83 -4.47 0.47
CA LEU A 63 1.54 -5.85 0.81
C LEU A 63 1.44 -5.99 2.32
N LEU A 64 0.36 -6.60 2.78
CA LEU A 64 0.14 -6.95 4.18
C LEU A 64 0.21 -8.47 4.33
N GLU A 65 0.97 -8.96 5.30
CA GLU A 65 1.15 -10.38 5.67
C GLU A 65 0.81 -10.55 7.17
N ASP A 66 -0.01 -11.55 7.54
CA ASP A 66 -0.48 -11.81 8.92
C ASP A 66 0.63 -12.38 9.84
#